data_AF-A0A3D4P5F8-F1
#
_entry.id   AF-A0A3D4P5F8-F1
#
_cell.length_a   1.000
_cell.length_b   1.000
_cell.length_c   1.000
_cell.angle_alpha   90.00
_cell.angle_beta   90.00
_cell.angle_gamma   90.00
#
_symmetry.space_group_name_H-M   'P 1'
#
loop_
_entity.id
_entity.type
_entity.pdbx_description
1 polymer ?
#
loop_
_entity_poly.entity_id
_entity_poly.type
_entity_poly.pdbx_seq_one_letter_code
_entity_poly.pdbx_strand_id
1 'polypeptide(L)'
;MTPIIRPYVVKNRFARQEVVSGMTMIAESHIALHVFKESRKACFDLFSCSFFDTAKVPREIKKELQGRIVHETLVSRGSKYKKYGESAAQKVKFSRAWLDTVFSGRSKI
;
A
#
# COMPACT_ATOMS: atom_id res chain seq x y z
N MET A 1 5.49 6.72 4.88
CA MET A 1 5.54 5.73 3.79
C MET A 1 6.95 5.18 3.70
N THR A 2 7.18 3.97 4.20
CA THR A 2 8.52 3.33 4.20
C THR A 2 8.52 2.18 3.19
N PRO A 3 9.34 2.24 2.12
CA PRO A 3 9.46 1.15 1.17
C PRO A 3 10.04 -0.11 1.84
N ILE A 4 9.40 -1.26 1.59
CA ILE A 4 9.92 -2.58 1.95
C ILE A 4 10.80 -3.12 0.81
N ILE A 5 10.41 -2.85 -0.44
CA ILE A 5 11.14 -3.29 -1.63
C ILE A 5 11.46 -2.11 -2.54
N ARG A 6 12.53 -2.24 -3.33
CA ARG A 6 12.77 -1.31 -4.44
C ARG A 6 11.62 -1.41 -5.45
N PRO A 7 11.22 -0.30 -6.10
CA PRO A 7 10.23 -0.37 -7.16
C PRO A 7 10.61 -1.38 -8.22
N TYR A 8 9.71 -2.30 -8.51
CA TYR A 8 9.86 -3.31 -9.55
C TYR A 8 9.02 -2.91 -10.76
N VAL A 9 9.63 -2.92 -11.94
CA VAL A 9 9.01 -2.48 -13.19
C VAL A 9 8.98 -3.62 -14.18
N VAL A 10 7.80 -3.85 -14.76
CA VAL A 10 7.57 -4.87 -15.77
C VAL A 10 6.92 -4.26 -17.01
N LYS A 11 7.28 -4.79 -18.18
CA LYS A 11 6.61 -4.51 -19.44
C LYS A 11 5.63 -5.63 -19.73
N ASN A 12 4.41 -5.30 -20.13
CA ASN A 12 3.38 -6.27 -20.48
C ASN A 12 2.48 -5.71 -21.60
N ARG A 13 1.54 -6.52 -22.08
CA ARG A 13 0.45 -6.12 -22.97
C ARG A 13 -0.90 -6.34 -22.30
N PHE A 14 -1.78 -5.35 -22.36
CA PHE A 14 -3.16 -5.46 -21.89
C PHE A 14 -4.10 -4.80 -22.89
N ALA A 15 -5.19 -5.48 -23.26
CA ALA A 15 -6.19 -4.95 -24.21
C ALA A 15 -5.57 -4.34 -25.49
N ARG A 16 -4.59 -5.05 -26.09
CA ARG A 16 -3.82 -4.64 -27.28
C ARG A 16 -2.93 -3.39 -27.09
N GLN A 17 -2.73 -2.94 -25.86
CA GLN A 17 -1.84 -1.82 -25.52
C GLN A 17 -0.55 -2.31 -24.88
N GLU A 18 0.57 -1.65 -25.18
CA GLU A 18 1.80 -1.79 -24.41
C GLU A 18 1.63 -1.08 -23.06
N VAL A 19 1.89 -1.82 -21.98
CA VAL A 19 1.75 -1.33 -20.62
C VAL A 19 3.07 -1.48 -19.88
N VAL A 20 3.54 -0.37 -19.31
CA VAL A 20 4.63 -0.39 -18.32
C VAL A 20 3.99 -0.31 -16.94
N SER A 21 4.19 -1.35 -16.13
CA SER A 21 3.68 -1.40 -14.76
C SER A 21 4.84 -1.31 -13.77
N GLY A 22 4.69 -0.48 -12.75
CA GLY A 22 5.65 -0.34 -11.66
C GLY A 22 4.95 -0.51 -10.32
N MET A 23 5.58 -1.19 -9.37
CA MET A 23 5.04 -1.32 -8.02
C MET A 23 6.14 -1.35 -6.96
N THR A 24 5.88 -0.74 -5.82
CA THR A 24 6.68 -0.92 -4.59
C THR A 24 5.75 -1.27 -3.43
N MET A 25 6.17 -2.27 -2.65
CA MET A 25 5.54 -2.57 -1.37
C MET A 25 6.04 -1.58 -0.33
N ILE A 26 5.11 -1.04 0.45
CA ILE A 26 5.41 -0.25 1.65
C ILE A 26 4.85 -0.99 2.87
N ALA A 27 5.19 -0.56 4.09
CA ALA A 27 4.64 -1.14 5.31
C ALA A 27 3.10 -1.27 5.24
N GLU A 28 2.63 -2.53 5.21
CA GLU A 28 1.22 -2.94 5.18
C GLU A 28 0.38 -2.38 4.02
N SER A 29 1.03 -1.98 2.92
CA SER A 29 0.35 -1.33 1.79
C SER A 29 1.19 -1.34 0.51
N HIS A 30 0.83 -0.53 -0.49
CA HIS A 30 1.57 -0.47 -1.76
C HIS A 30 1.36 0.84 -2.53
N ILE A 31 2.30 1.12 -3.44
CA ILE A 31 2.16 2.12 -4.49
C ILE A 31 2.31 1.40 -5.83
N ALA A 32 1.32 1.56 -6.72
CA ALA A 32 1.31 0.97 -8.06
C ALA A 32 1.07 2.03 -9.14
N LEU A 33 1.69 1.83 -10.30
CA LEU A 33 1.58 2.65 -11.50
C LEU A 33 1.41 1.73 -12.72
N HIS A 34 0.47 2.05 -13.58
CA HIS A 34 0.30 1.43 -14.90
C HIS A 34 0.22 2.51 -15.98
N VAL A 35 1.18 2.53 -16.90
CA VAL A 35 1.23 3.48 -18.02
C VAL A 35 0.87 2.74 -19.31
N PHE A 36 -0.21 3.18 -19.95
CA PHE A 36 -0.73 2.67 -21.22
C PHE A 36 -0.26 3.56 -22.35
N LYS A 37 0.57 3.01 -23.24
CA LYS A 37 1.26 3.78 -24.28
C LYS A 37 0.30 4.38 -25.30
N GLU A 38 -0.59 3.57 -25.86
CA GLU A 38 -1.44 3.94 -26.99
C GLU A 38 -2.53 4.92 -26.56
N SER A 39 -3.19 4.67 -25.42
CA SER A 39 -4.20 5.58 -24.89
C SER A 39 -3.61 6.82 -24.20
N ARG A 40 -2.29 6.86 -23.98
CA ARG A 40 -1.60 7.90 -23.21
C ARG A 40 -2.23 8.14 -21.84
N LYS A 41 -2.56 7.04 -21.15
CA LYS A 41 -3.17 7.06 -19.81
C LYS A 41 -2.19 6.47 -18.80
N ALA A 42 -2.18 7.04 -17.61
CA ALA A 42 -1.51 6.47 -16.46
C ALA A 42 -2.53 6.28 -15.33
N CYS A 43 -2.55 5.09 -14.75
CA CYS A 43 -3.36 4.75 -13.59
C CYS A 43 -2.43 4.58 -12.39
N PHE A 44 -2.81 5.19 -11.26
CA PHE A 44 -2.06 5.12 -10.03
C PHE A 44 -2.93 4.54 -8.91
N ASP A 45 -2.33 3.73 -8.05
CA ASP A 45 -2.89 3.33 -6.77
C ASP A 45 -1.91 3.70 -5.67
N LEU A 46 -2.31 4.63 -4.79
CA LEU A 46 -1.50 5.09 -3.66
C LEU A 46 -2.21 4.69 -2.38
N PHE A 47 -1.80 3.55 -1.83
CA PHE A 47 -2.35 3.03 -0.61
C PHE A 47 -1.30 3.12 0.50
N SER A 48 -1.68 3.66 1.67
CA SER A 48 -0.84 3.66 2.86
C SER A 48 -1.68 3.57 4.13
N CYS A 49 -1.13 2.89 5.14
CA CYS A 49 -1.63 2.95 6.52
C CYS A 49 -1.24 4.25 7.24
N SER A 50 -0.29 5.02 6.71
CA SER A 50 0.07 6.35 7.22
C SER A 50 -0.59 7.44 6.38
N PHE A 51 -0.91 8.57 7.00
CA PHE A 51 -1.37 9.74 6.26
C PHE A 51 -0.29 10.25 5.31
N PHE A 52 -0.73 10.79 4.18
CA PHE A 52 0.10 11.47 3.20
C PHE A 52 -0.61 12.72 2.69
N ASP A 53 0.16 13.67 2.17
CA ASP A 53 -0.38 14.90 1.61
C ASP A 53 -1.04 14.61 0.26
N THR A 54 -2.36 14.50 0.28
CA THR A 54 -3.21 14.25 -0.88
C THR A 54 -3.21 15.42 -1.86
N ALA A 55 -2.90 16.65 -1.43
CA ALA A 55 -2.78 17.79 -2.34
C ALA A 55 -1.42 17.81 -3.06
N LYS A 56 -0.37 17.26 -2.44
CA LYS A 56 0.96 17.14 -3.06
C LYS A 56 0.99 16.09 -4.17
N VAL A 57 0.30 14.97 -4.00
CA VAL A 57 0.34 13.83 -4.95
C VAL A 57 -0.02 14.23 -6.39
N PRO A 58 -1.18 14.87 -6.66
CA PRO A 58 -1.53 15.39 -7.98
C PRO A 58 -0.47 16.30 -8.62
N ARG A 59 0.20 17.13 -7.80
CA ARG A 59 1.19 18.10 -8.28
C ARG A 59 2.46 17.39 -8.76
N GLU A 60 2.95 16.43 -7.98
CA GLU A 60 4.13 15.64 -8.36
C GLU A 60 3.84 14.79 -9.61
N ILE A 61 2.67 14.15 -9.69
CA ILE A 61 2.29 13.35 -10.87
C ILE A 61 2.24 14.22 -12.14
N LYS A 62 1.63 15.41 -12.06
CA LYS A 62 1.55 16.34 -13.21
C LYS A 62 2.93 16.85 -13.63
N LYS A 63 3.84 17.09 -12.69
CA LYS A 63 5.21 17.52 -12.97
C LYS A 63 5.97 16.47 -13.79
N GLU A 64 5.84 15.20 -13.41
CA GLU A 64 6.60 14.11 -14.05
C GLU A 64 5.97 13.62 -15.37
N LEU A 65 4.64 13.49 -15.44
CA LEU A 65 3.95 12.94 -16.61
C LEU A 65 3.38 13.99 -17.58
N GLN A 66 3.42 15.28 -17.23
CA GLN A 66 2.98 16.40 -18.07
C GLN A 66 1.57 16.23 -18.64
N GLY A 67 0.68 15.63 -17.86
CA GLY A 67 -0.69 15.29 -18.24
C GLY A 67 -1.76 16.04 -17.44
N ARG A 68 -3.02 15.68 -17.71
CA ARG A 68 -4.18 16.11 -16.90
C ARG A 68 -4.70 14.97 -16.04
N ILE A 69 -5.16 15.29 -14.84
CA ILE A 69 -5.87 14.33 -13.99
C ILE A 69 -7.32 14.30 -14.44
N VAL A 70 -7.76 13.14 -14.92
CA VAL A 70 -9.13 12.93 -15.40
C VAL A 70 -10.05 12.37 -14.34
N HIS A 71 -9.49 11.69 -13.34
CA HIS A 71 -10.22 11.08 -12.24
C HIS A 71 -9.29 10.93 -11.03
N GLU A 72 -9.81 11.26 -9.85
CA GLU A 72 -9.14 11.12 -8.57
C GLU A 72 -10.19 10.73 -7.54
N THR A 73 -9.89 9.71 -6.73
CA THR A 73 -10.76 9.27 -5.64
C THR A 73 -9.91 8.98 -4.41
N LEU A 74 -10.31 9.55 -3.27
CA LEU A 74 -9.71 9.25 -1.97
C LEU A 74 -10.65 8.32 -1.18
N VAL A 75 -10.13 7.16 -0.78
CA VAL A 75 -10.92 6.15 -0.04
C VAL A 75 -10.31 5.91 1.33
N SER A 76 -11.09 6.13 2.39
CA SER A 76 -10.72 5.71 3.74
C SER A 76 -10.90 4.19 3.90
N ARG A 77 -9.79 3.48 4.05
CA ARG A 77 -9.75 2.02 4.29
C ARG A 77 -9.76 1.74 5.80
N GLY A 78 -10.26 0.56 6.20
CA GLY A 78 -10.30 0.15 7.61
C GLY A 78 -11.47 0.71 8.45
N SER A 79 -12.19 1.71 7.95
CA SER A 79 -13.29 2.39 8.67
C SER A 79 -14.48 1.50 9.05
N LYS A 80 -14.68 0.38 8.33
CA LYS A 80 -15.81 -0.55 8.52
C LYS A 80 -15.55 -1.66 9.55
N TYR A 81 -14.31 -1.81 10.04
CA TYR A 81 -13.91 -2.94 10.88
C TYR A 81 -13.77 -2.59 12.37
N LYS A 82 -14.42 -1.51 12.84
CA LYS A 82 -14.38 -1.07 14.25
C LYS A 82 -14.70 -2.20 15.25
N LYS A 83 -15.57 -3.15 14.87
CA LYS A 83 -15.99 -4.29 15.69
C LYS A 83 -14.98 -5.46 15.75
N TYR A 84 -13.98 -5.47 14.87
CA TYR A 84 -12.93 -6.49 14.81
C TYR A 84 -11.58 -5.97 15.30
N GLY A 85 -11.50 -4.72 15.74
CA GLY A 85 -10.33 -4.19 16.39
C GLY A 85 -10.15 -4.86 17.75
N GLU A 86 -8.95 -5.37 18.02
CA GLU A 86 -8.62 -5.88 19.34
C GLU A 86 -8.64 -4.75 20.36
N SER A 87 -9.44 -4.91 21.41
CA SER A 87 -9.36 -4.04 22.57
C SER A 87 -7.97 -4.13 23.21
N ALA A 88 -7.60 -3.10 23.98
CA ALA A 88 -6.35 -3.13 24.75
C ALA A 88 -6.24 -4.40 25.62
N ALA A 89 -7.35 -4.84 26.22
CA ALA A 89 -7.40 -6.07 27.01
C ALA A 89 -7.12 -7.33 26.16
N GLN A 90 -7.66 -7.42 24.95
CA GLN A 90 -7.39 -8.51 24.03
C GLN A 90 -5.92 -8.54 23.60
N LYS A 91 -5.34 -7.38 23.28
CA LYS A 91 -3.91 -7.27 22.94
C LYS A 91 -3.01 -7.77 24.06
N VAL A 92 -3.28 -7.33 25.30
CA VAL A 92 -2.53 -7.79 26.49
C VAL A 92 -2.68 -9.31 26.67
N LYS A 93 -3.87 -9.87 26.51
CA LYS A 93 -4.11 -11.31 26.60
C LYS A 93 -3.31 -12.09 25.55
N PHE A 94 -3.33 -11.64 24.30
CA PHE A 94 -2.58 -12.29 23.22
C PHE A 94 -1.07 -12.16 23.40
N SER A 95 -0.56 -10.99 23.81
CA SER A 95 0.87 -10.81 24.11
C SER A 95 1.33 -11.70 25.26
N ARG A 96 0.53 -11.83 26.33
CA ARG A 96 0.84 -12.72 27.45
C ARG A 96 0.85 -14.19 27.01
N ALA A 97 -0.17 -14.64 26.29
CA ALA A 97 -0.21 -16.00 25.76
C ALA A 97 1.00 -16.30 24.84
N TRP A 98 1.43 -15.34 24.02
CA TRP A 98 2.64 -15.47 23.21
C TRP A 98 3.91 -15.57 24.05
N LEU A 99 4.10 -14.68 25.03
CA LEU A 99 5.24 -14.72 25.95
C LEU A 99 5.30 -16.06 26.70
N ASP A 100 4.17 -16.50 27.24
CA ASP A 100 4.06 -17.79 27.92
C ASP A 100 4.45 -18.91 26.97
N THR A 101 3.98 -18.93 25.72
CA THR A 101 4.32 -19.97 24.73
C THR A 101 5.80 -19.95 24.32
N VAL A 102 6.39 -18.76 24.13
CA VAL A 102 7.79 -18.62 23.67
C VAL A 102 8.80 -18.95 24.77
N PHE A 103 8.49 -18.63 26.03
CA PHE A 103 9.44 -18.76 27.13
C PHE A 103 9.18 -19.96 28.05
N SER A 104 7.97 -20.54 28.06
CA SER A 104 7.67 -21.75 28.87
C SER A 104 8.43 -23.00 28.43
N GLY A 105 8.97 -23.04 27.20
CA GLY A 105 9.79 -24.14 26.70
C GLY A 105 11.28 -24.10 27.10
N ARG A 106 11.77 -23.04 27.75
CA ARG A 106 13.21 -22.86 28.07
C ARG A 106 13.63 -23.31 29.47
N SER A 107 12.74 -23.89 30.26
CA SER A 107 13.06 -24.32 31.63
C SER A 107 13.29 -25.83 31.73
N LYS A 108 14.23 -26.40 30.96
CA LYS A 108 14.84 -27.71 31.23
C LYS A 108 16.24 -27.80 30.58
N ILE A 109 17.25 -27.18 31.20
CA ILE A 109 18.65 -27.63 31.20
C ILE A 109 19.17 -27.40 32.61
#